data_AF-J9BQX5-F1
#
_entry.id   AF-J9BQX5-F1
#
_cell.length_a   1.000
_cell.length_b   1.000
_cell.length_c   1.000
_cell.angle_alpha   90.00
_cell.angle_beta   90.00
_cell.angle_gamma   90.00
#
_symmetry.space_group_name_H-M   'P 1'
#
loop_
_entity.id
_entity.type
_entity.pdbx_description
1 polymer ?
#
loop_
_entity_poly.entity_id
_entity_poly.type
_entity_poly.pdbx_seq_one_letter_code
_entity_poly.pdbx_strand_id
1 'polypeptide(L)' 'YYKYQAYEWGNTRRGYWRIADSPILKRAIDNNKLRSAGYATLMEAYLEWYPK' A
#
# COMPACT_ATOMS: atom_id res chain seq x y z
N TYR A 1 12.38 -11.31 5.05
CA TYR A 1 11.48 -12.46 5.25
C TYR A 1 10.48 -12.72 4.14
N TYR A 2 9.98 -11.74 3.36
CA TYR A 2 9.01 -12.02 2.26
C TYR A 2 9.61 -12.19 0.85
N LYS A 3 10.94 -12.18 0.69
CA LYS A 3 11.62 -12.13 -0.61
C LYS A 3 11.23 -13.27 -1.56
N TYR A 4 10.74 -14.40 -1.03
CA TYR A 4 10.34 -15.57 -1.80
C TYR A 4 8.83 -15.90 -1.72
N GLN A 5 8.03 -15.11 -0.99
CA GLN A 5 6.60 -15.39 -0.80
C GLN A 5 5.70 -14.57 -1.74
N ALA A 6 6.27 -13.67 -2.54
CA ALA A 6 5.52 -12.88 -3.54
C ALA A 6 4.71 -13.76 -4.49
N TYR A 7 5.29 -14.88 -4.93
CA TYR A 7 4.62 -15.83 -5.80
C TYR A 7 3.39 -16.48 -5.14
N GLU A 8 3.46 -16.81 -3.84
CA GLU A 8 2.35 -17.42 -3.10
C GLU A 8 1.15 -16.46 -3.01
N TRP A 9 1.43 -15.18 -2.77
CA TRP A 9 0.40 -14.14 -2.65
C TRP A 9 -0.15 -13.66 -4.01
N GLY A 10 0.60 -13.83 -5.10
CA GLY A 10 0.11 -13.57 -6.45
C GLY A 10 -0.85 -14.66 -6.97
N ASN A 11 -0.66 -15.92 -6.54
CA ASN A 11 -1.41 -17.07 -7.04
C ASN A 11 -2.48 -17.62 -6.08
N THR A 12 -2.83 -16.85 -5.05
CA THR A 12 -3.82 -17.26 -4.04
C THR A 12 -5.25 -17.11 -4.56
N ARG A 13 -6.13 -18.03 -4.18
CA ARG A 13 -7.59 -17.95 -4.45
C ARG A 13 -8.35 -17.01 -3.51
N ARG A 14 -7.68 -16.30 -2.60
CA ARG A 14 -8.31 -15.31 -1.71
C ARG A 14 -8.82 -14.13 -2.53
N GLY A 15 -9.98 -13.60 -2.16
CA GLY A 15 -10.56 -12.43 -2.81
C GLY A 15 -9.71 -11.17 -2.66
N TYR A 16 -9.89 -10.22 -3.59
CA TYR A 16 -9.07 -9.00 -3.70
C TYR A 16 -8.98 -8.21 -2.40
N TRP A 17 -10.08 -8.04 -1.67
CA TRP A 17 -10.08 -7.29 -0.42
C TRP A 17 -9.14 -7.89 0.65
N ARG A 18 -9.12 -9.23 0.76
CA ARG A 18 -8.23 -9.93 1.68
C ARG A 18 -6.76 -9.86 1.23
N ILE A 19 -6.52 -9.75 -0.07
CA ILE A 19 -5.18 -9.60 -0.64
C ILE A 19 -4.66 -8.16 -0.44
N ALA A 20 -5.51 -7.16 -0.63
CA ALA A 20 -5.18 -5.75 -0.40
C ALA A 20 -4.68 -5.47 1.02
N ASP A 21 -5.25 -6.14 2.03
CA ASP A 21 -4.84 -5.97 3.43
C ASP A 21 -3.61 -6.82 3.85
N SER A 22 -3.03 -7.59 2.94
CA SER A 22 -1.91 -8.49 3.25
C SER A 22 -0.59 -7.75 3.55
N PRO A 23 0.30 -8.33 4.38
CA PRO A 23 1.60 -7.72 4.68
C PRO A 23 2.49 -7.50 3.45
N ILE A 24 2.34 -8.33 2.42
CA ILE A 24 3.15 -8.23 1.20
C ILE A 24 2.74 -7.03 0.35
N LEU A 25 1.43 -6.79 0.22
CA LEU A 25 0.91 -5.64 -0.52
C LEU A 25 1.15 -4.34 0.23
N LYS A 26 0.99 -4.34 1.57
CA LYS A 26 1.35 -3.18 2.41
C LYS A 26 2.83 -2.78 2.28
N ARG A 27 3.73 -3.72 1.98
CA ARG A 27 5.15 -3.45 1.74
C ARG A 27 5.43 -3.04 0.29
N ALA A 28 4.76 -3.65 -0.67
CA ALA A 28 4.93 -3.37 -2.08
C ALA A 28 4.35 -2.00 -2.47
N ILE A 29 3.20 -1.65 -1.89
CA ILE A 29 2.42 -0.43 -2.13
C ILE A 29 2.29 0.33 -0.81
N ASP A 30 3.43 0.75 -0.24
CA ASP A 30 3.42 1.58 0.97
C ASP A 30 3.13 3.05 0.63
N ASN A 31 2.72 3.84 1.64
CA ASN A 31 2.38 5.25 1.47
C ASN A 31 3.54 6.09 0.92
N ASN A 32 4.79 5.74 1.24
CA ASN A 32 5.95 6.48 0.76
C ASN A 32 6.20 6.25 -0.73
N LYS A 33 6.03 5.00 -1.20
CA LYS A 33 6.10 4.63 -2.61
C LYS A 33 4.97 5.27 -3.41
N LEU A 34 3.74 5.22 -2.89
CA LEU A 34 2.59 5.87 -3.51
C LEU A 34 2.81 7.38 -3.66
N ARG A 35 3.28 8.04 -2.61
CA ARG A 35 3.65 9.45 -2.65
C ARG A 35 4.77 9.74 -3.66
N SER A 36 5.81 8.91 -3.69
CA SER A 36 6.91 9.04 -4.67
C SER A 36 6.43 8.82 -6.11
N ALA A 37 5.34 8.07 -6.30
CA ALA A 37 4.69 7.86 -7.59
C ALA A 37 3.68 8.97 -7.96
N GLY A 38 3.52 10.00 -7.12
CA GLY A 38 2.65 11.15 -7.39
C GLY A 38 1.19 10.99 -6.95
N TYR A 39 0.87 9.97 -6.15
CA TYR A 39 -0.48 9.86 -5.58
C TYR A 39 -0.68 10.90 -4.47
N ALA A 40 -1.81 11.60 -4.53
CA ALA A 40 -2.23 12.50 -3.46
C ALA A 40 -2.50 11.70 -2.17
N THR A 41 -1.98 12.18 -1.05
CA THR A 41 -2.31 11.63 0.26
C THR A 41 -3.30 12.55 0.95
N LEU A 42 -4.41 11.97 1.46
CA LEU A 42 -5.45 12.74 2.14
C LEU A 42 -4.92 13.46 3.39
N MET A 43 -3.92 12.87 4.05
CA MET A 43 -3.29 13.46 5.23
C MET A 43 -2.49 14.72 4.87
N GLU A 44 -1.73 14.71 3.77
CA GLU A 44 -1.02 15.91 3.32
C GLU A 44 -2.01 17.01 2.90
N ALA A 45 -3.06 16.66 2.16
CA ALA A 45 -4.12 17.61 1.79
C ALA A 45 -4.80 18.23 3.03
N TYR A 46 -5.04 17.43 4.06
CA TYR A 46 -5.61 17.92 5.32
C TYR A 46 -4.67 18.89 6.04
N LEU A 47 -3.36 18.60 6.10
CA LEU A 47 -2.37 19.47 6.74
C LEU A 47 -2.15 20.78 5.98
N GLU A 48 -2.28 20.77 4.66
CA GLU A 48 -2.23 21.98 3.83
C GLU A 48 -3.46 22.86 4.05
N TRP A 49 -4.65 22.26 4.16
CA TRP A 49 -5.90 23.00 4.41
C TRP A 49 -5.97 23.58 5.83
N TYR A 50 -5.47 22.85 6.82
CA TYR A 50 -5.45 23.26 8.22
C TYR A 50 -4.02 23.28 8.77
N PRO A 51 -3.22 24.30 8.41
CA PRO A 51 -1.92 24.51 9.01
C PRO A 51 -2.11 24.82 10.50
N LYS A 52 -1.35 24.12 11.35
CA LYS A 52 -1.35 24.32 12.80
C LYS A 52 -0.91 25.71 13.20
#